data_AF-A0A949URU0-F1
#
_entry.id   AF-A0A949URU0-F1
#
_cell.length_a   1.000
_cell.length_b   1.000
_cell.length_c   1.000
_cell.angle_alpha   90.00
_cell.angle_beta   90.00
_cell.angle_gamma   90.00
#
_symmetry.space_group_name_H-M   'P 1'
#
loop_
_entity.id
_entity.type
_entity.pdbx_description
1 polymer ?
#
loop_
_entity_poly.entity_id
_entity_poly.type
_entity_poly.pdbx_seq_one_letter_code
_entity_poly.pdbx_strand_id
1 'polypeptide(L)'
;MSQTNDYQADRNTLATPPSEPVDYRQRHLQTSIMTLEQAINVISRVEDCLSEMAELVLDARMDTSRVAQKNAIQETYQEERQQIEAILQAAPHHVRQLLHTQLEEERLSFDPAGSLKIRLPAMNLSPNKAGIDIPEAPLAFRSVKALAQTTAHLDHAQGLVKHAKRHFAETLGVLNEQLGQVERVGAPAWSAKRPSHALKTDAAHHTHCE
;
A
#
# COMPACT_ATOMS: atom_id res chain seq x y z
N MET A 1 -69.08 44.03 -10.48
CA MET A 1 -69.45 43.08 -11.56
C MET A 1 -68.25 43.06 -12.51
N SER A 2 -67.47 42.01 -12.74
CA SER A 2 -67.58 40.57 -12.46
C SER A 2 -66.17 39.97 -12.32
N GLN A 3 -66.06 38.88 -11.57
CA GLN A 3 -64.89 37.99 -11.46
C GLN A 3 -64.77 37.06 -12.67
N THR A 4 -63.54 36.60 -12.97
CA THR A 4 -63.12 35.23 -13.38
C THR A 4 -61.60 35.26 -13.60
N ASN A 5 -60.76 34.77 -12.67
CA ASN A 5 -60.29 33.40 -12.43
C ASN A 5 -59.18 32.86 -13.38
N ASP A 6 -58.12 32.39 -12.72
CA ASP A 6 -57.23 31.26 -13.03
C ASP A 6 -56.25 31.36 -14.22
N TYR A 7 -54.95 31.37 -13.92
CA TYR A 7 -54.15 30.14 -13.82
C TYR A 7 -52.74 30.47 -13.32
N GLN A 8 -52.44 30.05 -12.09
CA GLN A 8 -51.08 29.77 -11.65
C GLN A 8 -50.50 28.70 -12.58
N ALA A 9 -49.37 29.01 -13.20
CA ALA A 9 -48.45 27.99 -13.68
C ALA A 9 -47.18 28.12 -12.84
N ASP A 10 -47.19 27.43 -11.70
CA ASP A 10 -45.99 26.97 -11.01
C ASP A 10 -45.18 26.14 -12.01
N ARG A 11 -44.26 26.79 -12.74
CA ARG A 11 -43.12 26.08 -13.31
C ARG A 11 -42.06 25.99 -12.24
N ASN A 12 -42.33 25.05 -11.33
CA ASN A 12 -41.33 24.35 -10.58
C ASN A 12 -40.41 23.66 -11.61
N THR A 13 -39.44 24.41 -12.14
CA THR A 13 -38.34 23.81 -12.89
C THR A 13 -37.61 22.96 -11.87
N LEU A 14 -37.90 21.65 -11.86
CA LEU A 14 -37.02 20.68 -11.24
C LEU A 14 -35.65 20.93 -11.86
N ALA A 15 -34.79 21.61 -11.11
CA ALA A 15 -33.37 21.62 -11.37
C ALA A 15 -32.95 20.16 -11.25
N THR A 16 -32.79 19.50 -12.39
CA THR A 16 -32.06 18.24 -12.46
C THR A 16 -30.74 18.50 -11.74
N PRO A 17 -30.42 17.79 -10.64
CA PRO A 17 -29.12 17.96 -10.02
C PRO A 17 -28.08 17.70 -11.11
N PRO A 18 -27.00 18.49 -11.18
CA PRO A 18 -25.99 18.31 -12.22
C PRO A 18 -25.52 16.85 -12.17
N SER A 19 -25.37 16.23 -13.33
CA SER A 19 -24.87 14.85 -13.53
C SER A 19 -23.37 14.70 -13.19
N GLU A 20 -22.73 15.76 -12.69
CA GLU A 20 -21.31 15.86 -12.37
C GLU A 20 -20.81 15.05 -11.14
N PRO A 21 -21.57 14.81 -10.04
CA PRO A 21 -21.04 14.18 -8.84
C PRO A 21 -20.85 12.66 -9.00
N VAL A 22 -21.55 12.01 -9.95
CA VAL A 22 -21.40 10.57 -10.22
C VAL A 22 -20.12 10.31 -11.02
N ASP A 23 -19.88 11.09 -12.07
CA ASP A 23 -18.70 10.99 -12.93
C ASP A 23 -17.41 11.30 -12.16
N TYR A 24 -17.42 12.34 -11.32
CA TYR A 24 -16.30 12.66 -10.43
C TYR A 24 -15.96 11.49 -9.49
N ARG A 25 -16.95 10.95 -8.77
CA ARG A 25 -16.73 9.83 -7.82
C ARG A 25 -16.21 8.58 -8.53
N GLN A 26 -16.74 8.25 -9.71
CA GLN A 26 -16.33 7.09 -10.47
C GLN A 26 -14.86 7.20 -10.91
N ARG A 27 -14.46 8.33 -11.51
CA ARG A 27 -13.06 8.56 -11.93
C ARG A 27 -12.07 8.44 -10.76
N HIS A 28 -12.48 8.95 -9.62
CA HIS A 28 -11.67 8.94 -8.42
C HIS A 28 -11.49 7.53 -7.82
N LEU A 29 -12.56 6.72 -7.78
CA LEU A 29 -12.48 5.30 -7.39
C LEU A 29 -11.57 4.53 -8.36
N GLN A 30 -11.75 4.72 -9.67
CA GLN A 30 -10.91 4.11 -10.70
C GLN A 30 -9.43 4.49 -10.53
N THR A 31 -9.13 5.75 -10.24
CA THR A 31 -7.75 6.21 -9.99
C THR A 31 -7.14 5.53 -8.75
N SER A 32 -7.94 5.36 -7.69
CA SER A 32 -7.50 4.71 -6.45
C SER A 32 -7.28 3.21 -6.63
N ILE A 33 -8.17 2.55 -7.37
CA ILE A 33 -8.05 1.14 -7.79
C ILE A 33 -6.75 0.94 -8.57
N MET A 34 -6.52 1.74 -9.61
CA MET A 34 -5.31 1.67 -10.42
C MET A 34 -4.05 1.89 -9.57
N THR A 35 -4.10 2.82 -8.61
CA THR A 35 -3.00 3.06 -7.67
C THR A 35 -2.69 1.83 -6.83
N LEU A 36 -3.71 1.17 -6.26
CA LEU A 36 -3.53 -0.03 -5.47
C LEU A 36 -3.03 -1.22 -6.29
N GLU A 37 -3.54 -1.40 -7.52
CA GLU A 37 -3.06 -2.44 -8.43
C GLU A 37 -1.57 -2.26 -8.77
N GLN A 38 -1.17 -1.03 -9.08
CA GLN A 38 0.24 -0.70 -9.33
C GLN A 38 1.10 -0.95 -8.08
N ALA A 39 0.61 -0.59 -6.89
CA ALA A 39 1.31 -0.86 -5.64
C ALA A 39 1.45 -2.36 -5.37
N ILE A 40 0.41 -3.17 -5.57
CA ILE A 40 0.46 -4.64 -5.41
C ILE A 40 1.49 -5.27 -6.36
N ASN A 41 1.59 -4.76 -7.59
CA ASN A 41 2.60 -5.21 -8.55
C ASN A 41 4.02 -4.86 -8.07
N VAL A 42 4.24 -3.66 -7.53
CA VAL A 42 5.52 -3.27 -6.94
C VAL A 42 5.87 -4.15 -5.72
N ILE A 43 4.90 -4.37 -4.82
CA ILE A 43 5.07 -5.25 -3.65
C ILE A 43 5.47 -6.67 -4.08
N SER A 44 4.86 -7.20 -5.15
CA SER A 44 5.18 -8.54 -5.66
C SER A 44 6.63 -8.63 -6.15
N ARG A 45 7.13 -7.60 -6.84
CA ARG A 45 8.54 -7.56 -7.28
C ARG A 45 9.52 -7.48 -6.11
N VAL A 46 9.15 -6.80 -5.03
CA VAL A 46 9.94 -6.79 -3.78
C VAL A 46 9.93 -8.18 -3.12
N GLU A 47 8.80 -8.88 -3.15
CA GLU A 47 8.66 -10.26 -2.65
C GLU A 47 9.59 -11.23 -3.40
N ASP A 48 9.72 -11.06 -4.72
CA ASP A 48 10.63 -11.88 -5.54
C ASP A 48 12.09 -11.67 -5.12
N CYS A 49 12.56 -10.41 -4.99
CA CYS A 49 13.92 -10.10 -4.51
C CYS A 49 14.18 -10.69 -3.12
N LEU A 50 13.21 -10.58 -2.20
CA LEU A 50 13.33 -11.15 -0.86
C LEU A 50 13.41 -12.67 -0.85
N SER A 51 12.78 -13.34 -1.82
CA SER A 51 12.82 -14.79 -1.95
C SER A 51 14.21 -15.24 -2.44
N GLU A 52 14.73 -14.57 -3.46
CA GLU A 52 16.10 -14.80 -3.96
C GLU A 52 17.15 -14.57 -2.85
N MET A 53 17.05 -13.46 -2.11
CA MET A 53 17.96 -13.17 -1.00
C MET A 53 17.92 -14.26 0.10
N ALA A 54 16.75 -14.85 0.36
CA ALA A 54 16.62 -15.93 1.34
C ALA A 54 17.32 -17.21 0.85
N GLU A 55 17.20 -17.54 -0.44
CA GLU A 55 17.90 -18.67 -1.06
C GLU A 55 19.42 -18.47 -1.02
N LEU A 56 19.91 -17.28 -1.36
CA LEU A 56 21.33 -16.92 -1.28
C LEU A 56 21.90 -17.07 0.14
N VAL A 57 21.15 -16.68 1.17
CA VAL A 57 21.57 -16.86 2.57
C VAL A 57 21.56 -18.34 2.98
N LEU A 58 20.59 -19.13 2.48
CA LEU A 58 20.57 -20.58 2.72
C LEU A 58 21.78 -21.28 2.06
N ASP A 59 22.09 -20.95 0.81
CA ASP A 59 23.24 -21.49 0.10
C ASP A 59 24.56 -21.14 0.79
N ALA A 60 24.70 -19.89 1.23
CA ALA A 60 25.86 -19.46 2.00
C ALA A 60 26.00 -20.15 3.37
N ARG A 61 24.93 -20.76 3.89
CA ARG A 61 24.99 -21.59 5.12
C ARG A 61 25.37 -23.04 4.82
N MET A 62 25.05 -23.54 3.63
CA MET A 62 25.22 -24.95 3.27
C MET A 62 26.61 -25.29 2.71
N ASP A 63 27.25 -24.40 1.94
CA ASP A 63 28.58 -24.66 1.37
C ASP A 63 29.46 -23.39 1.31
N THR A 64 30.39 -23.28 2.26
CA THR A 64 31.31 -22.13 2.37
C THR A 64 32.75 -22.48 1.96
N SER A 65 32.98 -23.64 1.36
CA SER A 65 34.35 -24.15 1.15
C SER A 65 35.13 -23.36 0.09
N ARG A 66 34.45 -22.65 -0.82
CA ARG A 66 35.06 -21.88 -1.92
C ARG A 66 34.85 -20.38 -1.75
N VAL A 67 35.95 -19.64 -1.57
CA VAL A 67 35.95 -18.17 -1.41
C VAL A 67 35.28 -17.46 -2.60
N ALA A 68 35.55 -17.89 -3.83
CA ALA A 68 34.94 -17.29 -5.02
C ALA A 68 33.41 -17.41 -5.05
N GLN A 69 32.86 -18.55 -4.61
CA GLN A 69 31.43 -18.78 -4.53
C GLN A 69 30.79 -17.92 -3.43
N LYS A 70 31.45 -17.78 -2.28
CA LYS A 70 31.01 -16.88 -1.21
C LYS A 70 30.94 -15.43 -1.67
N ASN A 71 31.94 -14.96 -2.42
CA ASN A 71 31.97 -13.59 -2.94
C ASN A 71 30.84 -13.36 -3.95
N ALA A 72 30.59 -14.31 -4.86
CA ALA A 72 29.49 -14.21 -5.81
C ALA A 72 28.13 -14.12 -5.11
N ILE A 73 27.88 -14.97 -4.10
CA ILE A 73 26.63 -14.93 -3.33
C ILE A 73 26.45 -13.57 -2.61
N GLN A 74 27.54 -13.04 -2.03
CA GLN A 74 27.51 -11.72 -1.38
C GLN A 74 27.18 -10.59 -2.35
N GLU A 75 27.75 -10.64 -3.55
CA GLU A 75 27.51 -9.67 -4.62
C GLU A 75 26.05 -9.71 -5.06
N THR A 76 25.53 -10.88 -5.43
CA THR A 76 24.12 -11.04 -5.85
C THR A 76 23.15 -10.64 -4.74
N TYR A 77 23.43 -10.97 -3.47
CA TYR A 77 22.60 -10.53 -2.36
C TYR A 77 22.56 -8.99 -2.25
N GLN A 78 23.70 -8.33 -2.46
CA GLN A 78 23.77 -6.88 -2.42
C GLN A 78 23.04 -6.24 -3.61
N GLU A 79 23.13 -6.85 -4.79
CA GLU A 79 22.39 -6.45 -5.99
C GLU A 79 20.88 -6.55 -5.76
N GLU A 80 20.38 -7.66 -5.24
CA GLU A 80 18.96 -7.82 -4.92
C GLU A 80 18.48 -6.79 -3.89
N ARG A 81 19.30 -6.51 -2.87
CA ARG A 81 18.99 -5.45 -1.90
C ARG A 81 18.89 -4.08 -2.56
N GLN A 82 19.79 -3.77 -3.50
CA GLN A 82 19.75 -2.52 -4.27
C GLN A 82 18.58 -2.49 -5.25
N GLN A 83 18.21 -3.65 -5.80
CA GLN A 83 17.09 -3.80 -6.72
C GLN A 83 15.77 -3.51 -6.03
N ILE A 84 15.59 -3.88 -4.76
CA ILE A 84 14.42 -3.46 -3.95
C ILE A 84 14.31 -1.93 -3.92
N GLU A 85 15.39 -1.23 -3.60
CA GLU A 85 15.40 0.23 -3.58
C GLU A 85 15.10 0.82 -4.98
N ALA A 86 15.72 0.27 -6.03
CA ALA A 86 15.48 0.70 -7.41
C ALA A 86 14.03 0.49 -7.84
N ILE A 87 13.41 -0.64 -7.48
CA ILE A 87 11.98 -0.93 -7.73
C ILE A 87 11.10 0.14 -7.09
N LEU A 88 11.36 0.49 -5.82
CA LEU A 88 10.59 1.50 -5.08
C LEU A 88 10.78 2.91 -5.66
N GLN A 89 12.00 3.28 -6.03
CA GLN A 89 12.29 4.58 -6.64
C GLN A 89 11.77 4.71 -8.07
N ALA A 90 11.71 3.62 -8.83
CA ALA A 90 11.14 3.61 -10.18
C ALA A 90 9.60 3.65 -10.17
N ALA A 91 8.96 3.37 -9.04
CA ALA A 91 7.51 3.42 -8.93
C ALA A 91 6.97 4.85 -9.19
N PRO A 92 5.75 4.96 -9.78
CA PRO A 92 5.06 6.25 -9.90
C PRO A 92 4.97 6.97 -8.55
N HIS A 93 4.95 8.30 -8.56
CA HIS A 93 5.00 9.12 -7.34
C HIS A 93 3.94 8.71 -6.30
N HIS A 94 2.69 8.56 -6.73
CA HIS A 94 1.58 8.15 -5.85
C HIS A 94 1.77 6.74 -5.26
N VAL A 95 2.36 5.81 -6.01
CA VAL A 95 2.70 4.47 -5.49
C VAL A 95 3.86 4.56 -4.50
N ARG A 96 4.86 5.38 -4.79
CA ARG A 96 6.04 5.59 -3.93
C ARG A 96 5.63 6.18 -2.57
N GLN A 97 4.64 7.06 -2.55
CA GLN A 97 4.10 7.61 -1.31
C GLN A 97 3.51 6.52 -0.39
N LEU A 98 2.91 5.48 -0.97
CA LEU A 98 2.37 4.35 -0.21
C LEU A 98 3.44 3.36 0.25
N LEU A 99 4.54 3.22 -0.50
CA LEU A 99 5.49 2.11 -0.32
C LEU A 99 6.88 2.51 0.19
N HIS A 100 7.23 3.79 0.19
CA HIS A 100 8.61 4.23 0.43
C HIS A 100 8.74 5.36 1.46
N THR A 101 7.70 6.16 1.67
CA THR A 101 7.70 7.22 2.69
C THR A 101 6.98 6.78 3.96
N GLN A 102 7.51 7.18 5.12
CA GLN A 102 6.78 7.12 6.40
C GLN A 102 5.63 8.13 6.38
N LEU A 103 4.53 7.79 5.73
CA LEU A 103 3.27 8.52 5.88
C LEU A 103 2.29 7.64 6.67
N GLU A 104 1.68 8.23 7.70
CA GLU A 104 0.74 7.54 8.58
C GLU A 104 -0.59 7.14 7.91
N GLU A 105 -0.88 7.57 6.68
CA GLU A 105 -2.01 7.16 5.82
C GLU A 105 -2.18 8.25 4.74
N GLU A 106 -2.23 7.89 3.44
CA GLU A 106 -2.63 8.85 2.42
C GLU A 106 -4.17 8.96 2.41
N ARG A 107 -4.67 10.19 2.66
CA ARG A 107 -6.09 10.50 2.66
C ARG A 107 -6.48 11.13 1.34
N LEU A 108 -6.94 10.33 0.40
CA LEU A 108 -7.56 10.84 -0.82
C LEU A 108 -8.97 11.32 -0.45
N SER A 109 -9.31 12.56 -0.82
CA SER A 109 -10.65 13.16 -0.61
C SER A 109 -11.44 13.11 -1.92
N PHE A 110 -12.71 12.73 -1.85
CA PHE A 110 -13.53 12.29 -3.01
C PHE A 110 -14.82 13.07 -3.21
N ASP A 111 -14.96 14.18 -2.50
CA ASP A 111 -15.97 15.19 -2.72
C ASP A 111 -15.32 16.57 -2.57
N PRO A 112 -15.84 17.60 -3.27
CA PRO A 112 -15.34 18.97 -3.13
C PRO A 112 -15.37 19.49 -1.68
N ALA A 113 -16.23 18.90 -0.84
CA ALA A 113 -16.34 19.23 0.58
C ALA A 113 -15.36 18.44 1.49
N GLY A 114 -14.61 17.47 0.95
CA GLY A 114 -13.61 16.67 1.67
C GLY A 114 -14.17 15.77 2.78
N SER A 115 -15.48 15.49 2.75
CA SER A 115 -16.17 14.65 3.73
C SER A 115 -16.01 13.15 3.45
N LEU A 116 -15.78 12.76 2.19
CA LEU A 116 -15.54 11.39 1.76
C LEU A 116 -14.04 11.15 1.59
N LYS A 117 -13.45 10.35 2.49
CA LYS A 117 -12.03 10.00 2.44
C LYS A 117 -11.85 8.50 2.37
N ILE A 118 -11.17 8.02 1.33
CA ILE A 118 -10.59 6.66 1.32
C ILE A 118 -9.19 6.80 1.87
N ARG A 119 -8.90 5.99 2.90
CA ARG A 119 -7.56 5.84 3.43
C ARG A 119 -6.93 4.70 2.65
N LEU A 120 -5.88 5.01 1.88
CA LEU A 120 -5.08 3.96 1.26
C LEU A 120 -4.06 3.45 2.28
N PRO A 121 -3.84 2.13 2.34
CA PRO A 121 -2.78 1.58 3.17
C PRO A 121 -1.42 2.11 2.71
N ALA A 122 -0.56 2.42 3.68
CA ALA A 122 0.82 2.81 3.44
C ALA A 122 1.74 1.95 4.31
N MET A 123 2.85 1.48 3.73
CA MET A 123 3.85 0.68 4.42
C MET A 123 5.21 0.90 3.77
N ASN A 124 6.19 1.32 4.56
CA ASN A 124 7.54 1.52 4.04
C ASN A 124 8.25 0.18 3.80
N LEU A 125 8.53 -0.14 2.54
CA LEU A 125 9.21 -1.34 2.10
C LEU A 125 10.68 -1.11 1.75
N SER A 126 11.23 0.07 2.03
CA SER A 126 12.66 0.33 1.82
C SER A 126 13.52 -0.66 2.61
N PRO A 127 14.65 -1.15 2.06
CA PRO A 127 15.51 -2.16 2.69
C PRO A 127 16.33 -1.62 3.88
N ASN A 128 16.05 -0.40 4.34
CA ASN A 128 16.71 0.24 5.46
C ASN A 128 15.91 0.07 6.76
N LYS A 129 16.47 0.55 7.88
CA LYS A 129 15.86 0.48 9.23
C LYS A 129 14.48 1.12 9.37
N ALA A 130 14.12 2.05 8.48
CA ALA A 130 12.83 2.72 8.50
C ALA A 130 11.74 1.90 7.78
N GLY A 131 12.12 0.84 7.05
CA GLY A 131 11.22 -0.08 6.35
C GLY A 131 11.41 -1.52 6.81
N ILE A 132 11.77 -2.41 5.88
CA ILE A 132 11.87 -3.86 6.13
C ILE A 132 13.22 -4.31 6.73
N ASP A 133 14.13 -3.37 7.01
CA ASP A 133 15.40 -3.56 7.76
C ASP A 133 16.22 -4.80 7.34
N ILE A 134 16.61 -4.84 6.07
CA ILE A 134 17.45 -5.90 5.53
C ILE A 134 18.93 -5.51 5.69
N PRO A 135 19.75 -6.33 6.37
CA PRO A 135 21.17 -6.04 6.55
C PRO A 135 21.92 -5.95 5.20
N GLU A 136 22.90 -5.05 5.12
CA GLU A 136 23.83 -4.98 3.99
C GLU A 136 24.74 -6.22 3.94
N ALA A 137 25.23 -6.58 2.76
CA ALA A 137 26.05 -7.79 2.56
C ALA A 137 27.27 -7.90 3.52
N PRO A 138 28.05 -6.82 3.78
CA PRO A 138 29.16 -6.91 4.73
C PRO A 138 28.74 -7.29 6.15
N LEU A 139 27.52 -6.92 6.55
CA LEU A 139 26.96 -7.25 7.86
C LEU A 139 26.33 -8.64 7.87
N ALA A 140 25.60 -8.99 6.81
CA ALA A 140 24.90 -10.27 6.68
C ALA A 140 25.86 -11.48 6.64
N PHE A 141 26.96 -11.37 5.89
CA PHE A 141 27.85 -12.51 5.60
C PHE A 141 29.16 -12.53 6.41
N ARG A 142 29.28 -11.69 7.44
CA ARG A 142 30.49 -11.61 8.28
C ARG A 142 30.78 -12.90 9.06
N SER A 143 29.76 -13.70 9.37
CA SER A 143 29.89 -14.95 10.13
C SER A 143 28.66 -15.83 9.98
N VAL A 144 28.77 -17.11 10.36
CA VAL A 144 27.63 -18.05 10.42
C VAL A 144 26.50 -17.53 11.33
N LYS A 145 26.85 -16.91 12.47
CA LYS A 145 25.88 -16.27 13.37
C LYS A 145 25.14 -15.12 12.67
N ALA A 146 25.86 -14.33 11.87
CA ALA A 146 25.26 -13.23 11.12
C ALA A 146 24.34 -13.73 10.00
N LEU A 147 24.69 -14.85 9.34
CA LEU A 147 23.80 -15.49 8.37
C LEU A 147 22.49 -15.94 9.04
N ALA A 148 22.56 -16.57 10.21
CA ALA A 148 21.38 -16.98 10.97
C ALA A 148 20.51 -15.78 11.40
N GLN A 149 21.13 -14.67 11.83
CA GLN A 149 20.43 -13.41 12.09
C GLN A 149 19.76 -12.87 10.82
N THR A 150 20.48 -12.87 9.70
CA THR A 150 19.97 -12.40 8.41
C THR A 150 18.77 -13.22 7.94
N THR A 151 18.77 -14.55 8.13
CA THR A 151 17.58 -15.38 7.87
C THR A 151 16.37 -14.86 8.64
N ALA A 152 16.51 -14.57 9.94
CA ALA A 152 15.40 -14.04 10.74
C ALA A 152 14.92 -12.65 10.27
N HIS A 153 15.85 -11.78 9.84
CA HIS A 153 15.49 -10.49 9.23
C HIS A 153 14.71 -10.68 7.93
N LEU A 154 15.14 -11.59 7.05
CA LEU A 154 14.46 -11.89 5.79
C LEU A 154 13.08 -12.52 6.01
N ASP A 155 12.95 -13.46 6.96
CA ASP A 155 11.66 -14.05 7.32
C ASP A 155 10.68 -12.98 7.81
N HIS A 156 11.16 -12.05 8.65
CA HIS A 156 10.37 -10.93 9.12
C HIS A 156 9.95 -10.00 7.97
N ALA A 157 10.90 -9.62 7.10
CA ALA A 157 10.65 -8.78 5.94
C ALA A 157 9.62 -9.41 4.98
N GLN A 158 9.75 -10.71 4.69
CA GLN A 158 8.77 -11.45 3.89
C GLN A 158 7.38 -11.46 4.55
N GLY A 159 7.32 -11.61 5.88
CA GLY A 159 6.07 -11.49 6.64
C GLY A 159 5.41 -10.13 6.47
N LEU A 160 6.18 -9.04 6.56
CA LEU A 160 5.71 -7.68 6.36
C LEU A 160 5.23 -7.44 4.92
N VAL A 161 5.98 -7.88 3.92
CA VAL A 161 5.62 -7.75 2.49
C VAL A 161 4.34 -8.53 2.17
N LYS A 162 4.20 -9.77 2.66
CA LYS A 162 2.97 -10.56 2.51
C LYS A 162 1.78 -9.91 3.20
N HIS A 163 1.99 -9.31 4.37
CA HIS A 163 0.96 -8.55 5.06
C HIS A 163 0.55 -7.30 4.24
N ALA A 164 1.52 -6.57 3.69
CA ALA A 164 1.29 -5.43 2.78
C ALA A 164 0.41 -5.85 1.61
N LYS A 165 0.85 -6.89 0.89
CA LYS A 165 0.17 -7.40 -0.30
C LYS A 165 -1.28 -7.75 -0.02
N ARG A 166 -1.52 -8.46 1.08
CA ARG A 166 -2.86 -8.83 1.53
C ARG A 166 -3.71 -7.60 1.85
N HIS A 167 -3.18 -6.67 2.65
CA HIS A 167 -3.92 -5.49 3.07
C HIS A 167 -4.29 -4.57 1.90
N PHE A 168 -3.39 -4.42 0.93
CA PHE A 168 -3.65 -3.70 -0.32
C PHE A 168 -4.71 -4.42 -1.17
N ALA A 169 -4.63 -5.75 -1.30
CA ALA A 169 -5.62 -6.54 -2.05
C ALA A 169 -7.02 -6.52 -1.42
N GLU A 170 -7.11 -6.58 -0.09
CA GLU A 170 -8.38 -6.42 0.64
C GLU A 170 -8.98 -5.03 0.40
N THR A 171 -8.16 -3.98 0.48
CA THR A 171 -8.60 -2.60 0.19
C THR A 171 -9.08 -2.46 -1.26
N LEU A 172 -8.34 -3.04 -2.21
CA LEU A 172 -8.70 -3.07 -3.62
C LEU A 172 -10.06 -3.77 -3.84
N GLY A 173 -10.32 -4.88 -3.16
CA GLY A 173 -11.60 -5.57 -3.19
C GLY A 173 -12.76 -4.68 -2.75
N VAL A 174 -12.60 -3.97 -1.63
CA VAL A 174 -13.60 -3.01 -1.13
C VAL A 174 -13.86 -1.88 -2.13
N LEU A 175 -12.82 -1.33 -2.76
CA LEU A 175 -12.98 -0.25 -3.75
C LEU A 175 -13.67 -0.73 -5.02
N ASN A 176 -13.36 -1.94 -5.48
CA ASN A 176 -14.01 -2.54 -6.65
C ASN A 176 -15.50 -2.82 -6.39
N GLU A 177 -15.87 -3.29 -5.20
CA GLU A 177 -17.27 -3.45 -4.80
C GLU A 177 -18.01 -2.11 -4.82
N GLN A 178 -17.36 -1.05 -4.32
CA GLN A 178 -17.92 0.31 -4.31
C GLN A 178 -18.09 0.88 -5.72
N LEU A 179 -17.10 0.70 -6.59
CA LEU A 179 -17.20 1.11 -8.00
C LEU A 179 -18.41 0.42 -8.66
N GLY A 180 -18.55 -0.89 -8.48
CA GLY A 180 -19.68 -1.65 -9.02
C GLY A 180 -21.04 -1.22 -8.45
N GLN A 181 -21.10 -0.68 -7.23
CA GLN A 181 -22.32 -0.11 -6.65
C GLN A 181 -22.66 1.26 -7.25
N VAL A 182 -21.66 2.13 -7.45
CA VAL A 182 -21.85 3.44 -8.10
C VAL A 182 -22.36 3.25 -9.53
N GLU A 183 -21.80 2.29 -10.27
CA GLU A 183 -22.19 1.97 -11.64
C GLU A 183 -23.62 1.38 -11.74
N ARG A 184 -24.04 0.56 -10.76
CA ARG A 184 -25.35 -0.11 -10.79
C ARG A 184 -26.51 0.76 -10.32
N VAL A 185 -26.31 1.61 -9.32
CA VAL A 185 -27.43 2.28 -8.61
C VAL A 185 -27.52 3.77 -8.93
N GLY A 186 -26.46 4.37 -9.48
CA GLY A 186 -26.25 5.81 -9.36
C GLY A 186 -25.91 6.16 -7.90
N ALA A 187 -24.97 7.09 -7.68
CA ALA A 187 -24.25 7.22 -6.41
C ALA A 187 -25.16 7.23 -5.14
N PRO A 188 -25.20 6.15 -4.33
CA PRO A 188 -25.94 6.15 -3.09
C PRO A 188 -25.15 6.92 -2.00
N ALA A 189 -25.86 7.40 -0.98
CA ALA A 189 -25.26 8.02 0.20
C ALA A 189 -24.43 6.99 0.98
N TRP A 190 -23.13 7.24 1.08
CA TRP A 190 -22.14 6.33 1.68
C TRP A 190 -22.22 6.32 3.23
N SER A 191 -22.09 5.14 3.85
CA SER A 191 -21.67 5.01 5.25
C SER A 191 -20.42 4.12 5.33
N ALA A 192 -19.29 4.69 5.79
CA ALA A 192 -18.01 3.98 5.85
C ALA A 192 -18.01 3.03 7.04
N LYS A 193 -18.28 1.74 6.85
CA LYS A 193 -17.88 0.75 7.85
C LYS A 193 -16.42 0.41 7.61
N ARG A 194 -15.56 0.75 8.58
CA ARG A 194 -14.15 0.32 8.62
C ARG A 194 -14.05 -1.21 8.51
N PRO A 195 -13.05 -1.75 7.80
CA PRO A 195 -12.58 -3.09 8.09
C PRO A 195 -12.07 -3.12 9.54
N SER A 196 -12.56 -4.07 10.33
CA SER A 196 -12.40 -4.14 11.79
C SER A 196 -11.02 -4.62 12.28
N HIS A 197 -9.99 -4.60 11.43
CA HIS A 197 -8.65 -5.10 11.74
C HIS A 197 -7.56 -4.02 11.72
N ALA A 198 -7.89 -2.80 12.16
CA ALA A 198 -6.85 -1.83 12.52
C ALA A 198 -6.07 -2.38 13.73
N LEU A 199 -4.77 -2.60 13.54
CA LEU A 199 -3.82 -2.98 14.58
C LEU A 199 -4.04 -2.12 15.83
N LYS A 200 -4.28 -2.76 16.98
CA LYS A 200 -3.96 -2.15 18.27
C LYS A 200 -2.45 -1.99 18.28
N THR A 201 -1.99 -0.77 18.06
CA THR A 201 -0.65 -0.38 18.48
C THR A 201 -0.68 -0.37 20.00
N ASP A 202 -0.22 -1.46 20.62
CA ASP A 202 0.22 -1.43 22.02
C ASP A 202 1.45 -0.52 22.07
N ALA A 203 1.21 0.78 22.22
CA ALA A 203 2.21 1.71 22.69
C ALA A 203 2.47 1.34 24.16
N ALA A 204 3.37 0.39 24.38
CA ALA A 204 3.96 0.16 25.68
C ALA A 204 4.66 1.47 26.09
N HIS A 205 4.05 2.17 27.04
CA HIS A 205 4.64 3.28 27.76
C HIS A 205 5.97 2.84 28.37
N HIS A 206 7.08 3.27 27.78
CA HIS A 206 8.36 3.27 28.49
C HIS A 206 8.31 4.39 29.54
N THR A 207 8.20 3.93 30.78
CA THR A 207 8.49 4.65 32.03
C THR A 207 9.77 5.47 31.91
N HIS A 208 9.64 6.79 32.08
CA HIS A 208 10.74 7.65 32.50
C HIS A 208 10.64 7.76 34.02
N CYS A 209 11.56 7.11 34.74
CA CYS A 209 11.86 7.46 36.12
C CYS A 209 13.18 8.23 36.09
N GLU A 210 13.13 9.47 36.55
CA GLU A 210 14.29 10.13 37.17
C GLU A 210 14.47 9.61 38.60
#